data_AF-A0AA46DZP4-F1
#
_entry.id   AF-A0AA46DZP4-F1
#
_cell.length_a   1.000
_cell.length_b   1.000
_cell.length_c   1.000
_cell.angle_alpha   90.00
_cell.angle_beta   90.00
_cell.angle_gamma   90.00
#
_symmetry.space_group_name_H-M   'P 1'
#
loop_
_entity.id
_entity.type
_entity.pdbx_description
1 polymer ?
#
loop_
_entity_poly.entity_id
_entity_poly.type
_entity_poly.pdbx_seq_one_letter_code
_entity_poly.pdbx_strand_id
1 'polypeptide(L)'
;MIALKCLNCNTEITDIKCNNCGTDLKDYFYKLADDAQVNRRYKEAMKYMLFLQEKIDDEEELNEIEKKIARLEFAMTDLTGKELDKKRFNIEKIIKLLAGISLLLLLLALGMRTYINNGNVNTLNTTVLLNIIEDNPKNRSENIKKIEKILTYIENNNFKYNLNINGILLKYISQNRKDIIEKINKLIKKDKVEIVASSYSGGILAAFTDEIIDLQIKKDIELKEKLFNNKPKVFYLNGGIWDSKISNKLKENGIKLIILEDKIIKNSSNKYNEYVVRQLNDMYLLSDDKDFIVKLEEYLFYKKDDIFNEIKNYINKIAKLNSNENFVLNYSSKFILDEIDEEDVEKMLKYLENIDNIISLNYNEIYNKKDLVVEKLKNVQNGTSIFTDVLVERLGNYNNWFEYKDNSPDFKKISKYFELQYNNLLKIKNINEKFYNIYLNYFLKAQFKYGFPNNFSTEYIKNLNDIYILSTLLLNNTKEIKKDNKEYIFNEKTLYILENKKILFYYNLDTGNLIDNLESKKAINIALK
;
A
#
# COMPACT_ATOMS: atom_id res chain seq x y z
N MET A 1 -12.37 -42.18 68.73
CA MET A 1 -13.56 -42.39 69.59
C MET A 1 -13.48 -41.38 70.73
N ILE A 2 -14.57 -40.74 71.14
CA ILE A 2 -14.60 -40.00 72.41
C ILE A 2 -14.42 -41.05 73.51
N ALA A 3 -13.37 -40.93 74.32
CA ALA A 3 -13.14 -41.78 75.49
C ALA A 3 -14.24 -41.49 76.51
N LEU A 4 -15.15 -42.45 76.69
CA LEU A 4 -16.20 -42.34 77.71
C LEU A 4 -15.60 -42.72 79.05
N LYS A 5 -15.96 -42.00 80.12
CA LYS A 5 -15.47 -42.27 81.48
C LYS A 5 -16.60 -42.74 82.38
N CYS A 6 -16.33 -43.72 83.23
CA CYS A 6 -17.29 -44.24 84.21
C CYS A 6 -17.70 -43.12 85.17
N LEU A 7 -18.99 -42.92 85.37
CA LEU A 7 -19.51 -41.89 86.27
C LEU A 7 -19.10 -42.12 87.74
N ASN A 8 -18.78 -43.35 88.12
CA ASN A 8 -18.46 -43.72 89.49
C ASN A 8 -16.96 -43.60 89.80
N CYS A 9 -16.08 -44.08 88.92
CA CYS A 9 -14.62 -44.14 89.18
C CYS A 9 -13.75 -43.40 88.14
N ASN A 10 -14.36 -42.74 87.16
CA ASN A 10 -13.70 -41.94 86.11
C ASN A 10 -12.71 -42.71 85.19
N THR A 11 -12.69 -44.04 85.27
CA THR A 11 -11.90 -44.90 84.36
C THR A 11 -12.54 -44.93 82.97
N GLU A 12 -11.71 -45.05 81.93
CA GLU A 12 -12.19 -45.19 80.55
C GLU A 12 -13.07 -46.45 80.39
N ILE A 13 -14.19 -46.31 79.70
CA ILE A 13 -15.20 -47.35 79.50
C ILE A 13 -14.93 -48.04 78.17
N THR A 14 -14.67 -49.34 78.22
CA THR A 14 -14.55 -50.20 77.04
C THR A 14 -15.69 -51.23 76.94
N ASP A 15 -16.54 -51.31 77.96
CA ASP A 15 -17.60 -52.32 78.10
C ASP A 15 -18.82 -51.73 78.84
N ILE A 16 -19.98 -52.39 78.82
CA ILE A 16 -21.20 -51.95 79.52
C ILE A 16 -21.01 -51.95 81.03
N LYS A 17 -20.17 -52.84 81.57
CA LYS A 17 -19.76 -52.79 82.97
C LYS A 17 -18.40 -52.13 83.10
N CYS A 18 -18.25 -51.24 84.07
CA CYS A 18 -16.95 -50.62 84.32
C CYS A 18 -15.96 -51.68 84.83
N ASN A 19 -14.86 -51.90 84.11
CA ASN A 19 -13.80 -52.85 84.48
C ASN A 19 -13.16 -52.58 85.85
N ASN A 20 -13.25 -51.34 86.36
CA ASN A 20 -12.63 -50.96 87.62
C ASN A 20 -13.58 -51.10 88.83
N CYS A 21 -14.84 -50.65 88.71
CA CYS A 21 -15.79 -50.64 89.84
C CYS A 21 -17.04 -51.52 89.65
N GLY A 22 -17.16 -52.22 88.51
CA GLY A 22 -18.28 -53.11 88.22
C GLY A 22 -19.63 -52.44 87.98
N THR A 23 -19.71 -51.10 88.02
CA THR A 23 -20.95 -50.35 87.77
C THR A 23 -21.48 -50.67 86.38
N ASP A 24 -22.76 -51.04 86.30
CA ASP A 24 -23.50 -51.20 85.05
C ASP A 24 -23.82 -49.82 84.46
N LEU A 25 -23.42 -49.62 83.20
CA LEU A 25 -23.53 -48.35 82.49
C LEU A 25 -24.57 -48.41 81.38
N LYS A 26 -25.38 -49.48 81.29
CA LYS A 26 -26.40 -49.64 80.24
C LYS A 26 -27.34 -48.43 80.14
N ASP A 27 -27.94 -48.03 81.25
CA ASP A 27 -28.85 -46.88 81.31
C ASP A 27 -28.14 -45.56 80.95
N TYR A 28 -26.85 -45.47 81.26
CA TYR A 28 -26.04 -44.31 80.91
C TYR A 28 -25.85 -44.20 79.39
N PHE A 29 -25.57 -45.32 78.71
CA PHE A 29 -25.46 -45.34 77.24
C PHE A 29 -26.80 -45.05 76.55
N TYR A 30 -27.92 -45.57 77.07
CA TYR A 30 -29.25 -45.21 76.57
C TYR A 30 -29.50 -43.70 76.70
N LYS A 31 -29.19 -43.12 77.86
CA LYS A 31 -29.32 -41.68 78.08
C LYS A 31 -28.43 -40.86 77.14
N LEU A 32 -27.18 -41.27 76.92
CA LEU A 32 -26.29 -40.60 75.96
C LEU A 32 -26.83 -40.65 74.53
N ALA A 33 -27.42 -41.78 74.14
CA ALA A 33 -28.02 -41.95 72.83
C ALA A 33 -29.27 -41.08 72.65
N ASP A 34 -30.15 -41.03 73.66
CA ASP A 34 -31.34 -40.17 73.67
C ASP A 34 -30.95 -38.69 73.69
N ASP A 35 -29.99 -38.27 74.52
CA ASP A 35 -29.46 -36.90 74.56
C ASP A 35 -28.85 -36.49 73.21
N ALA A 36 -28.09 -37.37 72.57
CA ALA A 36 -27.56 -37.13 71.24
C ALA A 36 -28.68 -37.00 70.20
N GLN A 37 -29.71 -37.84 70.27
CA GLN A 37 -30.86 -37.79 69.36
C GLN A 37 -31.68 -36.49 69.53
N VAL A 38 -31.98 -36.08 70.77
CA VAL A 38 -32.69 -34.81 71.06
C VAL A 38 -31.94 -33.61 70.50
N ASN A 39 -30.60 -33.63 70.60
CA ASN A 39 -29.72 -32.59 70.06
C ASN A 39 -29.42 -32.74 68.56
N ARG A 40 -30.14 -33.63 67.84
CA ARG A 40 -29.95 -33.92 66.40
C ARG A 40 -28.53 -34.37 66.02
N ARG A 41 -27.78 -34.93 66.98
CA ARG A 41 -26.46 -35.53 66.78
C ARG A 41 -26.63 -37.02 66.43
N TYR A 42 -27.36 -37.33 65.37
CA TYR A 42 -27.80 -38.69 65.03
C TYR A 42 -26.66 -39.69 64.83
N LYS A 43 -25.52 -39.27 64.25
CA LYS A 43 -24.33 -40.11 64.12
C LYS A 43 -23.75 -40.53 65.47
N GLU A 44 -23.84 -39.65 66.45
CA GLU A 44 -23.36 -39.91 67.81
C GLU A 44 -24.34 -40.82 68.56
N ALA A 45 -25.65 -40.57 68.43
CA ALA A 45 -26.69 -41.45 68.95
C ALA A 45 -26.57 -42.88 68.39
N MET A 46 -26.35 -43.00 67.08
CA MET A 46 -26.16 -44.27 66.39
C MET A 46 -24.97 -45.05 66.96
N LYS A 47 -23.86 -44.34 67.20
CA LYS A 47 -22.65 -44.93 67.77
C LYS A 47 -22.90 -45.51 69.17
N TYR A 48 -23.69 -44.84 70.02
CA TYR A 48 -24.04 -45.37 71.34
C TYR A 48 -24.97 -46.59 71.25
N MET A 49 -25.94 -46.59 70.32
CA MET A 49 -26.83 -47.75 70.11
C MET A 49 -26.09 -48.97 69.56
N LEU A 50 -25.18 -48.80 68.61
CA LEU A 50 -24.35 -49.90 68.10
C LEU A 50 -23.43 -50.48 69.18
N PHE A 51 -22.89 -49.61 70.05
CA PHE A 51 -22.11 -50.07 71.20
C PHE A 51 -22.95 -50.92 72.16
N LEU A 52 -24.20 -50.53 72.43
CA LEU A 52 -25.13 -51.34 73.23
C LEU A 52 -25.46 -52.67 72.53
N GLN A 53 -25.72 -52.66 71.21
CA GLN A 53 -26.02 -53.86 70.43
C GLN A 53 -24.89 -54.91 70.49
N GLU A 54 -23.62 -54.47 70.51
CA GLU A 54 -22.46 -55.36 70.55
C GLU A 54 -22.26 -56.04 71.92
N LYS A 55 -22.85 -55.50 72.98
CA LYS A 55 -22.52 -55.87 74.38
C LYS A 55 -23.70 -56.43 75.18
N ILE A 56 -24.90 -56.47 74.61
CA ILE A 56 -26.10 -57.02 75.25
C ILE A 56 -26.45 -58.35 74.61
N ASP A 57 -26.61 -59.39 75.42
CA ASP A 57 -26.99 -60.74 74.98
C ASP A 57 -28.50 -61.02 75.10
N ASP A 58 -29.26 -60.11 75.72
CA ASP A 58 -30.72 -60.26 75.90
C ASP A 58 -31.48 -59.96 74.60
N GLU A 59 -32.22 -60.94 74.10
CA GLU A 59 -32.89 -60.89 72.80
C GLU A 59 -34.01 -59.84 72.74
N GLU A 60 -34.71 -59.59 73.86
CA GLU A 60 -35.77 -58.57 73.91
C GLU A 60 -35.15 -57.17 73.85
N GLU A 61 -34.08 -56.91 74.61
CA GLU A 61 -33.35 -55.64 74.57
C GLU A 61 -32.66 -55.39 73.23
N LEU A 62 -32.09 -56.42 72.58
CA LEU A 62 -31.52 -56.31 71.24
C LEU A 62 -32.57 -55.86 70.22
N ASN A 63 -33.77 -56.43 70.27
CA ASN A 63 -34.89 -56.02 69.42
C ASN A 63 -35.30 -54.55 69.64
N GLU A 64 -35.22 -54.05 70.88
CA GLU A 64 -35.46 -52.62 71.15
C GLU A 64 -34.36 -51.73 70.57
N ILE A 65 -33.09 -52.12 70.70
CA ILE A 65 -31.94 -51.40 70.16
C ILE A 65 -32.03 -51.32 68.64
N GLU A 66 -32.33 -52.43 67.96
CA GLU A 66 -32.50 -52.47 66.51
C GLU A 66 -33.61 -51.54 66.03
N LYS A 67 -34.76 -51.51 66.74
CA LYS A 67 -35.84 -50.56 66.44
C LYS A 67 -35.37 -49.11 66.59
N LYS A 68 -34.57 -48.79 67.61
CA LYS A 68 -34.01 -47.44 67.79
C LYS A 68 -32.98 -47.10 66.71
N ILE A 69 -32.12 -48.04 66.31
CA ILE A 69 -31.18 -47.90 65.19
C ILE A 69 -31.94 -47.58 63.90
N ALA A 70 -32.95 -48.36 63.54
CA ALA A 70 -33.75 -48.12 62.33
C ALA A 70 -34.40 -46.72 62.30
N ARG A 71 -34.89 -46.23 63.46
CA ARG A 71 -35.43 -44.86 63.59
C ARG A 71 -34.36 -43.80 63.38
N LEU A 72 -33.15 -44.02 63.90
CA LEU A 72 -32.02 -43.11 63.72
C LEU A 72 -31.54 -43.08 62.26
N GLU A 73 -31.49 -44.23 61.58
CA GLU A 73 -31.18 -44.32 60.14
C GLU A 73 -32.16 -43.50 59.30
N PHE A 74 -33.46 -43.67 59.56
CA PHE A 74 -34.51 -42.91 58.88
C PHE A 74 -34.37 -41.39 59.10
N ALA A 75 -34.08 -40.96 60.34
CA ALA A 75 -33.86 -39.55 60.66
C ALA A 75 -32.61 -38.97 59.97
N MET A 76 -31.57 -39.78 59.77
CA MET A 76 -30.37 -39.36 59.04
C MET A 76 -30.63 -39.17 57.54
N THR A 77 -31.44 -40.02 56.91
CA THR A 77 -31.82 -39.87 55.49
C THR A 77 -32.57 -38.56 55.20
N ASP A 78 -33.43 -38.12 56.13
CA ASP A 78 -34.19 -36.87 56.02
C ASP A 78 -33.30 -35.61 56.13
N LEU A 79 -32.24 -35.67 56.95
CA LEU A 79 -31.27 -34.58 57.06
C LEU A 79 -30.41 -34.42 55.80
N THR A 80 -30.01 -35.53 55.17
CA THR A 80 -29.23 -35.49 53.92
C THR A 80 -30.02 -34.85 52.78
N GLY A 81 -31.35 -35.01 52.73
CA GLY A 81 -32.20 -34.32 51.76
C GLY A 81 -32.15 -32.79 51.91
N LYS A 82 -32.29 -32.28 53.15
CA LYS A 82 -32.24 -30.83 53.42
C LYS A 82 -30.87 -30.21 53.18
N GLU A 83 -29.77 -30.93 53.44
CA GLU A 83 -28.43 -30.45 53.11
C GLU A 83 -28.17 -30.42 51.59
N LEU A 84 -28.69 -31.39 50.85
CA LEU A 84 -28.60 -31.42 49.38
C LEU A 84 -29.40 -30.28 48.75
N ASP A 85 -30.59 -29.96 49.24
CA ASP A 85 -31.39 -28.82 48.77
C ASP A 85 -30.69 -27.47 49.04
N LYS A 86 -30.03 -27.34 50.19
CA LYS A 86 -29.26 -26.13 50.52
C LYS A 86 -28.03 -25.96 49.61
N LYS A 87 -27.38 -27.07 49.24
CA LYS A 87 -26.28 -27.06 48.24
C LYS A 87 -26.80 -26.75 46.84
N ARG A 88 -27.96 -27.30 46.44
CA ARG A 88 -28.58 -27.06 45.13
C ARG A 88 -28.98 -25.59 44.96
N PHE A 89 -29.53 -24.97 46.01
CA PHE A 89 -29.86 -23.54 46.03
C PHE A 89 -28.62 -22.64 45.89
N ASN A 90 -27.48 -23.02 46.48
CA ASN A 90 -26.23 -22.27 46.31
C ASN A 90 -25.66 -22.42 44.89
N ILE A 91 -25.79 -23.60 44.27
CA ILE A 91 -25.35 -23.82 42.87
C ILE A 91 -26.17 -22.98 41.90
N GLU A 92 -27.51 -22.89 42.06
CA GLU A 92 -28.33 -22.03 41.19
C GLU A 92 -27.97 -20.54 41.30
N LYS A 93 -27.66 -20.05 42.51
CA LYS A 93 -27.17 -18.67 42.69
C LYS A 93 -25.84 -18.44 42.00
N ILE A 94 -24.91 -19.39 42.09
CA ILE A 94 -23.60 -19.31 41.42
C ILE A 94 -23.79 -19.33 39.89
N ILE A 95 -24.66 -20.20 39.36
CA ILE A 95 -24.95 -20.24 37.91
C ILE A 95 -25.57 -18.92 37.44
N LYS A 96 -26.54 -18.35 38.17
CA LYS A 96 -27.14 -17.05 37.84
C LYS A 96 -26.11 -15.90 37.90
N LEU A 97 -25.20 -15.93 38.87
CA LEU A 97 -24.10 -14.96 38.97
C LEU A 97 -23.14 -15.06 37.77
N LEU A 98 -22.73 -16.29 37.41
CA LEU A 98 -21.85 -16.55 36.27
C LEU A 98 -22.50 -16.18 34.93
N ALA A 99 -23.82 -16.40 34.79
CA ALA A 99 -24.58 -15.96 33.62
C ALA A 99 -24.63 -14.41 33.53
N GLY A 100 -24.81 -13.73 34.66
CA GLY A 100 -24.77 -12.27 34.73
C GLY A 100 -23.40 -11.69 34.38
N ILE A 101 -22.31 -12.29 34.88
CA ILE A 101 -20.93 -11.90 34.53
C ILE A 101 -20.66 -12.12 33.04
N SER A 102 -21.07 -13.27 32.49
CA SER A 102 -20.91 -13.58 31.06
C SER A 102 -21.66 -12.56 30.18
N LEU A 103 -22.89 -12.17 30.57
CA LEU A 103 -23.67 -11.16 29.86
C LEU A 103 -23.02 -9.78 29.94
N LEU A 104 -22.48 -9.40 31.11
CA LEU A 104 -21.76 -8.14 31.29
C LEU A 104 -20.49 -8.09 30.42
N LEU A 105 -19.72 -9.19 30.37
CA LEU A 105 -18.55 -9.30 29.51
C LEU A 105 -18.91 -9.23 28.03
N LEU A 106 -20.04 -9.83 27.62
CA LEU A 106 -20.55 -9.72 26.26
C LEU A 106 -20.95 -8.27 25.92
N LEU A 107 -21.62 -7.57 26.84
CA LEU A 107 -22.00 -6.16 26.68
C LEU A 107 -20.77 -5.25 26.65
N LEU A 108 -19.74 -5.53 27.47
CA LEU A 108 -18.46 -4.82 27.42
C LEU A 108 -17.71 -5.11 26.12
N ALA A 109 -17.72 -6.34 25.62
CA ALA A 109 -17.11 -6.70 24.35
C ALA A 109 -17.85 -6.04 23.17
N LEU A 110 -19.18 -5.99 23.21
CA LEU A 110 -20.00 -5.28 22.23
C LEU A 110 -19.77 -3.78 22.30
N GLY A 111 -19.70 -3.21 23.50
CA GLY A 111 -19.39 -1.80 23.77
C GLY A 111 -17.97 -1.42 23.35
N MET A 112 -16.99 -2.28 23.60
CA MET A 112 -15.62 -2.12 23.09
C MET A 112 -15.59 -2.28 21.58
N ARG A 113 -16.38 -3.18 20.98
CA ARG A 113 -16.46 -3.32 19.52
C ARG A 113 -17.09 -2.10 18.86
N THR A 114 -18.15 -1.53 19.44
CA THR A 114 -18.71 -0.26 18.96
C THR A 114 -17.78 0.91 19.24
N TYR A 115 -17.07 0.93 20.37
CA TYR A 115 -16.05 1.95 20.65
C TYR A 115 -14.83 1.85 19.73
N ILE A 116 -14.37 0.64 19.40
CA ILE A 116 -13.29 0.40 18.43
C ILE A 116 -13.77 0.72 17.02
N ASN A 117 -15.01 0.37 16.65
CA ASN A 117 -15.57 0.73 15.34
C ASN A 117 -15.86 2.23 15.20
N ASN A 118 -16.18 2.92 16.29
CA ASN A 118 -16.40 4.38 16.30
C ASN A 118 -15.11 5.17 16.57
N GLY A 119 -14.08 4.53 17.15
CA GLY A 119 -12.79 5.11 17.49
C GLY A 119 -11.68 4.80 16.47
N ASN A 120 -11.87 3.84 15.58
CA ASN A 120 -11.12 3.71 14.33
C ASN A 120 -11.65 4.74 13.34
N VAL A 121 -11.37 5.98 13.67
CA VAL A 121 -11.68 7.10 12.81
C VAL A 121 -10.82 6.98 11.56
N ASN A 122 -11.48 6.76 10.42
CA ASN A 122 -10.84 6.56 9.12
C ASN A 122 -9.94 7.75 8.76
N THR A 123 -8.63 7.61 8.90
CA THR A 123 -7.66 8.62 8.43
C THR A 123 -7.48 8.47 6.92
N LEU A 124 -8.06 9.38 6.14
CA LEU A 124 -7.73 9.53 4.73
C LEU A 124 -6.35 10.22 4.63
N ASN A 125 -5.32 9.47 4.24
CA ASN A 125 -3.99 10.04 4.06
C ASN A 125 -3.82 10.41 2.59
N THR A 126 -3.64 11.70 2.34
CA THR A 126 -3.42 12.24 0.99
C THR A 126 -1.93 12.53 0.82
N THR A 127 -1.35 12.06 -0.28
CA THR A 127 -0.04 12.53 -0.71
C THR A 127 -0.14 13.10 -2.10
N VAL A 128 0.57 14.22 -2.32
CA VAL A 128 0.62 14.91 -3.60
C VAL A 128 1.95 14.58 -4.27
N LEU A 129 1.89 13.88 -5.40
CA LEU A 129 3.04 13.69 -6.28
C LEU A 129 3.13 14.86 -7.27
N LEU A 130 4.24 15.58 -7.18
CA LEU A 130 4.63 16.58 -8.16
C LEU A 130 5.60 15.94 -9.14
N ASN A 131 5.13 15.69 -10.35
CA ASN A 131 5.90 15.03 -11.37
C ASN A 131 6.38 16.03 -12.44
N ILE A 132 7.66 16.39 -12.37
CA ILE A 132 8.29 17.37 -13.25
C ILE A 132 9.13 16.60 -14.27
N ILE A 133 8.50 16.34 -15.41
CA ILE A 133 9.10 15.67 -16.56
C ILE A 133 9.07 16.68 -17.69
N GLU A 134 10.24 17.15 -18.10
CA GLU A 134 10.57 17.59 -19.47
C GLU A 134 11.80 18.50 -19.42
N ASP A 135 12.68 18.33 -20.40
CA ASP A 135 13.87 19.15 -20.55
C ASP A 135 13.90 19.68 -21.99
N ASN A 136 12.93 20.52 -22.34
CA ASN A 136 13.02 21.27 -23.58
C ASN A 136 14.17 22.29 -23.44
N PRO A 137 15.29 22.12 -24.17
CA PRO A 137 16.46 22.97 -23.97
C PRO A 137 16.18 24.45 -24.22
N LYS A 138 15.14 24.76 -25.03
CA LYS A 138 14.74 26.13 -25.36
C LYS A 138 14.11 26.86 -24.17
N ASN A 139 13.43 26.14 -23.29
CA ASN A 139 12.62 26.72 -22.21
C ASN A 139 13.20 26.46 -20.80
N ARG A 140 14.40 25.88 -20.69
CA ARG A 140 15.03 25.51 -19.42
C ARG A 140 15.02 26.61 -18.36
N SER A 141 15.34 27.85 -18.75
CA SER A 141 15.38 28.99 -17.82
C SER A 141 14.00 29.26 -17.21
N GLU A 142 12.96 29.18 -18.02
CA GLU A 142 11.58 29.40 -17.59
C GLU A 142 11.08 28.22 -16.74
N ASN A 143 11.36 26.99 -17.15
CA ASN A 143 11.00 25.79 -16.40
C ASN A 143 11.63 25.78 -15.01
N ILE A 144 12.86 26.26 -14.90
CA ILE A 144 13.55 26.46 -13.62
C ILE A 144 12.84 27.49 -12.73
N LYS A 145 12.37 28.62 -13.29
CA LYS A 145 11.59 29.60 -12.51
C LYS A 145 10.28 29.02 -11.99
N LYS A 146 9.60 28.21 -12.81
CA LYS A 146 8.37 27.49 -12.41
C LYS A 146 8.65 26.52 -11.25
N ILE A 147 9.74 25.75 -11.33
CA ILE A 147 10.20 24.87 -10.23
C ILE A 147 10.46 25.69 -8.96
N GLU A 148 11.15 26.82 -9.07
CA GLU A 148 11.48 27.67 -7.93
C GLU A 148 10.21 28.19 -7.21
N LYS A 149 9.19 28.62 -7.98
CA LYS A 149 7.88 29.01 -7.45
C LYS A 149 7.18 27.87 -6.71
N ILE A 150 7.13 26.68 -7.31
CA ILE A 150 6.54 25.49 -6.68
C ILE A 150 7.25 25.19 -5.35
N LEU A 151 8.59 25.23 -5.31
CA LEU A 151 9.34 24.99 -4.08
C LEU A 151 9.10 26.07 -3.02
N THR A 152 8.93 27.34 -3.41
CA THR A 152 8.56 28.43 -2.47
C THR A 152 7.22 28.15 -1.82
N TYR A 153 6.24 27.70 -2.60
CA TYR A 153 4.94 27.37 -2.07
C TYR A 153 4.98 26.19 -1.09
N ILE A 154 5.66 25.10 -1.45
CA ILE A 154 5.87 23.96 -0.54
C ILE A 154 6.52 24.42 0.76
N GLU A 155 7.49 25.35 0.69
CA GLU A 155 8.11 25.89 1.88
C GLU A 155 7.13 26.63 2.80
N ASN A 156 6.13 27.32 2.23
CA ASN A 156 5.19 28.17 2.95
C ASN A 156 3.91 27.46 3.42
N ASN A 157 3.58 26.28 2.88
CA ASN A 157 2.38 25.53 3.27
C ASN A 157 2.66 24.41 4.29
N ASN A 158 1.63 23.73 4.79
CA ASN A 158 1.77 22.66 5.80
C ASN A 158 1.61 21.24 5.23
N PHE A 159 1.89 21.04 3.94
CA PHE A 159 1.71 19.75 3.26
C PHE A 159 3.04 19.05 3.01
N LYS A 160 2.95 17.73 2.92
CA LYS A 160 4.04 16.87 2.50
C LYS A 160 3.83 16.46 1.04
N TYR A 161 4.91 16.45 0.28
CA TYR A 161 4.89 16.21 -1.16
C TYR A 161 5.85 15.10 -1.53
N ASN A 162 5.46 14.29 -2.50
CA ASN A 162 6.38 13.48 -3.27
C ASN A 162 6.87 14.30 -4.46
N LEU A 163 8.18 14.46 -4.62
CA LEU A 163 8.76 15.24 -5.72
C LEU A 163 9.55 14.31 -6.65
N ASN A 164 9.08 14.18 -7.89
CA ASN A 164 9.83 13.58 -8.96
C ASN A 164 10.34 14.67 -9.92
N ILE A 165 11.65 14.73 -10.10
CA ILE A 165 12.33 15.45 -11.18
C ILE A 165 13.15 14.39 -11.92
N ASN A 166 13.03 14.29 -13.25
CA ASN A 166 13.83 13.33 -14.00
C ASN A 166 15.33 13.64 -13.90
N GLY A 167 16.17 12.62 -14.04
CA GLY A 167 17.61 12.72 -13.84
C GLY A 167 18.33 13.71 -14.76
N ILE A 168 17.91 13.84 -16.02
CA ILE A 168 18.51 14.82 -16.97
C ILE A 168 18.29 16.25 -16.47
N LEU A 169 17.05 16.63 -16.18
CA LEU A 169 16.71 17.96 -15.70
C LEU A 169 17.36 18.23 -14.35
N LEU A 170 17.32 17.26 -13.44
CA LEU A 170 17.93 17.39 -12.12
C LEU A 170 19.46 17.59 -12.20
N LYS A 171 20.13 16.88 -13.11
CA LYS A 171 21.56 17.07 -13.36
C LYS A 171 21.84 18.48 -13.86
N TYR A 172 21.04 18.98 -14.81
CA TYR A 172 21.17 20.35 -15.31
C TYR A 172 20.99 21.38 -14.18
N ILE A 173 19.94 21.24 -13.35
CA ILE A 173 19.71 22.10 -12.19
C ILE A 173 20.90 22.06 -11.23
N SER A 174 21.46 20.88 -10.94
CA SER A 174 22.61 20.77 -10.03
C SER A 174 23.87 21.49 -10.50
N GLN A 175 24.03 21.64 -11.82
CA GLN A 175 25.18 22.31 -12.42
C GLN A 175 24.99 23.83 -12.52
N ASN A 176 23.74 24.30 -12.71
CA ASN A 176 23.45 25.69 -13.07
C ASN A 176 22.69 26.47 -11.98
N ARG A 177 21.99 25.80 -11.08
CA ARG A 177 21.11 26.37 -10.05
C ARG A 177 21.23 25.60 -8.74
N LYS A 178 22.40 25.71 -8.12
CA LYS A 178 22.71 25.04 -6.83
C LYS A 178 21.76 25.47 -5.71
N ASP A 179 21.30 26.71 -5.76
CA ASP A 179 20.31 27.29 -4.85
C ASP A 179 18.99 26.48 -4.83
N ILE A 180 18.56 25.93 -5.97
CA ILE A 180 17.37 25.06 -6.05
C ILE A 180 17.65 23.71 -5.36
N ILE A 181 18.83 23.13 -5.55
CA ILE A 181 19.21 21.87 -4.87
C ILE A 181 19.26 22.06 -3.35
N GLU A 182 19.83 23.18 -2.88
CA GLU A 182 19.86 23.54 -1.46
C GLU A 182 18.46 23.71 -0.88
N LYS A 183 17.55 24.35 -1.63
CA LYS A 183 16.15 24.51 -1.24
C LYS A 183 15.43 23.17 -1.12
N ILE A 184 15.61 22.28 -2.09
CA ILE A 184 15.05 20.91 -2.03
C ILE A 184 15.60 20.17 -0.80
N ASN A 185 16.91 20.24 -0.54
CA ASN A 185 17.53 19.64 0.64
C ASN A 185 16.94 20.18 1.96
N LYS A 186 16.66 21.49 2.03
CA LYS A 186 16.00 22.11 3.19
C LYS A 186 14.59 21.56 3.40
N LEU A 187 13.82 21.37 2.31
CA LEU A 187 12.48 20.80 2.37
C LEU A 187 12.48 19.33 2.79
N ILE A 188 13.45 18.54 2.32
CA ILE A 188 13.65 17.14 2.75
C ILE A 188 13.97 17.08 4.26
N LYS A 189 14.90 17.91 4.74
CA LYS A 189 15.25 17.98 6.18
C LYS A 189 14.10 18.41 7.07
N LYS A 190 13.17 19.22 6.54
CA LYS A 190 11.92 19.64 7.19
C LYS A 190 10.80 18.60 7.08
N ASP A 191 11.08 17.44 6.47
CA ASP A 191 10.10 16.38 6.25
C ASP A 191 8.88 16.83 5.41
N LYS A 192 9.08 17.82 4.54
CA LYS A 192 8.06 18.34 3.63
C LYS A 192 8.10 17.70 2.25
N VAL A 193 9.24 17.14 1.87
CA VAL A 193 9.44 16.55 0.53
C VAL A 193 10.10 15.19 0.66
N GLU A 194 9.51 14.20 0.01
CA GLU A 194 10.13 12.91 -0.27
C GLU A 194 10.51 12.84 -1.75
N ILE A 195 11.77 12.54 -2.04
CA ILE A 195 12.25 12.40 -3.42
C ILE A 195 11.81 11.05 -3.99
N VAL A 196 11.20 11.12 -5.16
CA VAL A 196 10.73 9.97 -5.94
C VAL A 196 11.69 9.72 -7.09
N ALA A 197 12.06 8.45 -7.30
CA ALA A 197 12.83 8.02 -8.46
C ALA A 197 11.94 7.91 -9.70
N SER A 198 12.53 8.00 -10.89
CA SER A 198 11.89 7.68 -12.17
C SER A 198 12.95 7.25 -13.18
N SER A 199 12.58 7.11 -14.46
CA SER A 199 13.57 6.91 -15.52
C SER A 199 14.47 8.15 -15.64
N TYR A 200 15.80 7.97 -15.57
CA TYR A 200 16.78 9.06 -15.63
C TYR A 200 16.55 10.02 -16.81
N SER A 201 16.21 9.49 -17.99
CA SER A 201 15.96 10.28 -19.20
C SER A 201 14.54 10.84 -19.34
N GLY A 202 13.61 10.47 -18.45
CA GLY A 202 12.18 10.68 -18.68
C GLY A 202 11.56 9.66 -19.65
N GLY A 203 12.33 8.70 -20.18
CA GLY A 203 11.83 7.70 -21.13
C GLY A 203 10.87 6.67 -20.53
N ILE A 204 10.07 6.06 -21.41
CA ILE A 204 9.14 4.96 -21.08
C ILE A 204 9.95 3.66 -20.94
N LEU A 205 10.05 3.12 -19.74
CA LEU A 205 10.92 1.96 -19.45
C LEU A 205 10.57 0.72 -20.28
N ALA A 206 9.29 0.46 -20.53
CA ALA A 206 8.85 -0.69 -21.32
C ALA A 206 9.36 -0.69 -22.78
N ALA A 207 9.80 0.47 -23.30
CA ALA A 207 10.38 0.59 -24.64
C ALA A 207 11.88 0.26 -24.69
N PHE A 208 12.49 -0.07 -23.54
CA PHE A 208 13.93 -0.30 -23.41
C PHE A 208 14.26 -1.78 -23.19
N THR A 209 15.50 -2.17 -23.54
CA THR A 209 16.06 -3.47 -23.15
C THR A 209 16.30 -3.53 -21.65
N ASP A 210 16.46 -4.72 -21.07
CA ASP A 210 16.58 -4.89 -19.63
C ASP A 210 17.82 -4.20 -19.06
N GLU A 211 18.92 -4.18 -19.81
CA GLU A 211 20.15 -3.48 -19.44
C GLU A 211 19.95 -1.96 -19.40
N ILE A 212 19.18 -1.43 -20.35
CA ILE A 212 18.87 0.00 -20.41
C ILE A 212 17.90 0.36 -19.29
N ILE A 213 16.90 -0.47 -18.99
CA ILE A 213 15.96 -0.27 -17.88
C ILE A 213 16.74 -0.14 -16.57
N ASP A 214 17.61 -1.11 -16.27
CA ASP A 214 18.44 -1.08 -15.05
C ASP A 214 19.33 0.16 -15.01
N LEU A 215 19.97 0.52 -16.14
CA LEU A 215 20.80 1.71 -16.24
C LEU A 215 20.02 3.00 -15.98
N GLN A 216 18.79 3.13 -16.49
CA GLN A 216 17.94 4.31 -16.28
C GLN A 216 17.55 4.45 -14.81
N ILE A 217 17.13 3.35 -14.17
CA ILE A 217 16.72 3.33 -12.76
C ILE A 217 17.93 3.67 -11.87
N LYS A 218 19.04 2.96 -12.06
CA LYS A 218 20.24 3.11 -11.24
C LYS A 218 20.81 4.52 -11.32
N LYS A 219 20.93 5.10 -12.53
CA LYS A 219 21.45 6.45 -12.70
C LYS A 219 20.60 7.52 -12.02
N ASP A 220 19.28 7.39 -12.07
CA ASP A 220 18.38 8.34 -11.42
C ASP A 220 18.50 8.27 -9.89
N ILE A 221 18.49 7.04 -9.34
CA ILE A 221 18.66 6.78 -7.92
C ILE A 221 20.01 7.29 -7.42
N GLU A 222 21.11 6.95 -8.09
CA GLU A 222 22.46 7.37 -7.70
C GLU A 222 22.61 8.90 -7.74
N LEU A 223 22.04 9.56 -8.75
CA LEU A 223 22.07 11.02 -8.83
C LEU A 223 21.32 11.66 -7.65
N LYS A 224 20.10 11.18 -7.36
CA LYS A 224 19.27 11.67 -6.26
C LYS A 224 19.91 11.40 -4.90
N GLU A 225 20.46 10.21 -4.71
CA GLU A 225 21.20 9.84 -3.49
C GLU A 225 22.42 10.74 -3.30
N LYS A 226 23.19 10.99 -4.36
CA LYS A 226 24.35 11.89 -4.31
C LYS A 226 23.97 13.34 -3.97
N LEU A 227 22.88 13.86 -4.54
CA LEU A 227 22.47 15.26 -4.35
C LEU A 227 21.79 15.51 -3.01
N PHE A 228 21.05 14.52 -2.50
CA PHE A 228 20.16 14.70 -1.36
C PHE A 228 20.52 13.84 -0.14
N ASN A 229 21.55 13.00 -0.25
CA ASN A 229 21.92 12.00 0.76
C ASN A 229 20.72 11.14 1.21
N ASN A 230 19.81 10.88 0.27
CA ASN A 230 18.59 10.13 0.49
C ASN A 230 18.34 9.24 -0.73
N LYS A 231 18.37 7.92 -0.50
CA LYS A 231 18.10 6.92 -1.53
C LYS A 231 16.58 6.78 -1.72
N PRO A 232 16.01 7.15 -2.89
CA PRO A 232 14.58 7.03 -3.14
C PRO A 232 14.09 5.59 -2.93
N LYS A 233 12.89 5.45 -2.36
CA LYS A 233 12.19 4.17 -2.18
C LYS A 233 10.88 4.09 -2.97
N VAL A 234 10.45 5.21 -3.52
CA VAL A 234 9.27 5.36 -4.35
C VAL A 234 9.72 5.58 -5.78
N PHE A 235 9.06 4.95 -6.74
CA PHE A 235 9.33 5.10 -8.16
C PHE A 235 8.07 5.53 -8.92
N TYR A 236 8.19 6.55 -9.76
CA TYR A 236 7.13 6.97 -10.67
C TYR A 236 7.37 6.39 -12.08
N LEU A 237 6.37 5.67 -12.61
CA LEU A 237 6.46 5.01 -13.90
C LEU A 237 6.01 5.92 -15.05
N ASN A 238 6.97 6.41 -15.84
CA ASN A 238 6.69 7.31 -16.96
C ASN A 238 5.83 6.65 -18.05
N GLY A 239 4.77 7.36 -18.46
CA GLY A 239 3.88 6.98 -19.56
C GLY A 239 2.86 5.88 -19.21
N GLY A 240 2.84 5.42 -17.96
CA GLY A 240 1.87 4.42 -17.49
C GLY A 240 1.91 3.11 -18.30
N ILE A 241 3.09 2.71 -18.78
CA ILE A 241 3.30 1.44 -19.49
C ILE A 241 4.04 0.49 -18.57
N TRP A 242 3.35 -0.59 -18.17
CA TRP A 242 3.85 -1.60 -17.24
C TRP A 242 4.31 -2.87 -17.96
N ASP A 243 5.37 -3.46 -17.43
CA ASP A 243 5.92 -4.77 -17.83
C ASP A 243 6.45 -5.45 -16.56
N SER A 244 6.21 -6.75 -16.40
CA SER A 244 6.65 -7.51 -15.22
C SER A 244 8.16 -7.45 -15.01
N LYS A 245 8.96 -7.33 -16.09
CA LYS A 245 10.43 -7.21 -16.00
C LYS A 245 10.87 -5.91 -15.31
N ILE A 246 10.09 -4.82 -15.44
CA ILE A 246 10.36 -3.54 -14.77
C ILE A 246 10.27 -3.73 -13.25
N SER A 247 9.31 -4.52 -12.78
CA SER A 247 9.10 -4.76 -11.35
C SER A 247 10.32 -5.39 -10.68
N ASN A 248 10.94 -6.38 -11.34
CA ASN A 248 12.14 -7.04 -10.83
C ASN A 248 13.32 -6.05 -10.76
N LYS A 249 13.52 -5.24 -11.81
CA LYS A 249 14.59 -4.23 -11.83
C LYS A 249 14.42 -3.15 -10.77
N LEU A 250 13.18 -2.72 -10.51
CA LEU A 250 12.90 -1.76 -9.43
C LEU A 250 13.24 -2.35 -8.05
N LYS A 251 12.84 -3.61 -7.81
CA LYS A 251 13.15 -4.32 -6.56
C LYS A 251 14.66 -4.50 -6.36
N GLU A 252 15.39 -4.93 -7.39
CA GLU A 252 16.86 -5.07 -7.38
C GLU A 252 17.56 -3.76 -6.98
N ASN A 253 16.99 -2.62 -7.38
CA ASN A 253 17.51 -1.30 -7.05
C ASN A 253 17.03 -0.74 -5.68
N GLY A 254 16.24 -1.51 -4.93
CA GLY A 254 15.78 -1.19 -3.58
C GLY A 254 14.57 -0.26 -3.52
N ILE A 255 13.80 -0.17 -4.61
CA ILE A 255 12.48 0.47 -4.64
C ILE A 255 11.49 -0.42 -3.89
N LYS A 256 10.62 0.22 -3.12
CA LYS A 256 9.59 -0.43 -2.29
C LYS A 256 8.18 -0.09 -2.74
N LEU A 257 7.99 1.03 -3.44
CA LEU A 257 6.68 1.45 -3.92
C LEU A 257 6.77 2.00 -5.34
N ILE A 258 5.78 1.66 -6.15
CA ILE A 258 5.64 2.12 -7.53
C ILE A 258 4.33 2.87 -7.65
N ILE A 259 4.40 4.07 -8.21
CA ILE A 259 3.24 4.86 -8.59
C ILE A 259 2.92 4.54 -10.06
N LEU A 260 1.69 4.08 -10.30
CA LEU A 260 1.17 3.59 -11.58
C LEU A 260 -0.09 4.36 -11.99
N GLU A 261 -0.38 4.39 -13.30
CA GLU A 261 -1.67 4.90 -13.77
C GLU A 261 -2.84 3.96 -13.41
N ASP A 262 -3.98 4.51 -12.99
CA ASP A 262 -5.20 3.74 -12.64
C ASP A 262 -5.62 2.71 -13.69
N LYS A 263 -5.49 3.04 -14.97
CA LYS A 263 -5.83 2.17 -16.10
C LYS A 263 -5.10 0.82 -16.03
N ILE A 264 -3.86 0.81 -15.52
CA ILE A 264 -3.05 -0.41 -15.41
C ILE A 264 -3.69 -1.35 -14.39
N ILE A 265 -4.18 -0.77 -13.29
CA ILE A 265 -4.85 -1.49 -12.21
C ILE A 265 -6.25 -1.93 -12.64
N LYS A 266 -7.03 -1.06 -13.29
CA LYS A 266 -8.34 -1.38 -13.88
C LYS A 266 -8.26 -2.57 -14.83
N ASN A 267 -7.30 -2.55 -15.75
CA ASN A 267 -7.11 -3.61 -16.75
C ASN A 267 -6.63 -4.94 -16.14
N SER A 268 -5.99 -4.92 -14.97
CA SER A 268 -5.52 -6.14 -14.31
C SER A 268 -6.65 -7.00 -13.73
N SER A 269 -7.83 -6.41 -13.46
CA SER A 269 -8.97 -7.15 -12.87
C SER A 269 -10.24 -6.29 -12.73
N ASN A 270 -11.38 -6.75 -13.26
CA ASN A 270 -12.69 -6.10 -13.13
C ASN A 270 -13.34 -6.15 -11.73
N LYS A 271 -12.67 -6.71 -10.71
CA LYS A 271 -13.28 -7.04 -9.41
C LYS A 271 -12.86 -6.15 -8.23
N TYR A 272 -11.95 -5.21 -8.43
CA TYR A 272 -11.29 -4.53 -7.32
C TYR A 272 -11.38 -3.02 -7.44
N ASN A 273 -11.54 -2.35 -6.30
CA ASN A 273 -11.53 -0.90 -6.22
C ASN A 273 -10.15 -0.36 -6.60
N GLU A 274 -10.14 0.72 -7.38
CA GLU A 274 -8.95 1.32 -8.01
C GLU A 274 -8.04 2.09 -7.01
N TYR A 275 -8.56 2.42 -5.83
CA TYR A 275 -7.89 3.28 -4.83
C TYR A 275 -7.05 2.50 -3.78
N VAL A 276 -6.87 1.19 -3.96
CA VAL A 276 -6.24 0.32 -2.96
C VAL A 276 -4.74 0.19 -3.23
N VAL A 277 -3.92 0.46 -2.21
CA VAL A 277 -2.49 0.10 -2.22
C VAL A 277 -2.37 -1.42 -2.34
N ARG A 278 -1.81 -1.90 -3.45
CA ARG A 278 -1.61 -3.34 -3.66
C ARG A 278 -0.21 -3.75 -3.27
N GLN A 279 0.02 -5.02 -2.97
CA GLN A 279 1.35 -5.56 -2.77
C GLN A 279 1.66 -6.59 -3.85
N LEU A 280 2.83 -6.47 -4.50
CA LEU A 280 3.37 -7.38 -5.49
C LEU A 280 4.83 -7.68 -5.14
N ASN A 281 5.16 -8.92 -4.79
CA ASN A 281 6.53 -9.39 -4.56
C ASN A 281 7.36 -8.45 -3.65
N ASP A 282 6.80 -8.06 -2.49
CA ASP A 282 7.38 -7.12 -1.51
C ASP A 282 7.44 -5.64 -1.92
N MET A 283 6.84 -5.28 -3.06
CA MET A 283 6.64 -3.90 -3.47
C MET A 283 5.18 -3.51 -3.34
N TYR A 284 4.94 -2.23 -3.06
CA TYR A 284 3.61 -1.66 -3.02
C TYR A 284 3.29 -0.96 -4.35
N LEU A 285 2.08 -1.13 -4.86
CA LEU A 285 1.58 -0.46 -6.05
C LEU A 285 0.55 0.58 -5.60
N LEU A 286 0.79 1.82 -5.96
CA LEU A 286 -0.10 2.94 -5.71
C LEU A 286 -0.65 3.44 -7.04
N SER A 287 -1.97 3.42 -7.17
CA SER A 287 -2.65 4.04 -8.31
C SER A 287 -2.58 5.56 -8.19
N ASP A 288 -2.27 6.27 -9.28
CA ASP A 288 -2.84 7.61 -9.45
C ASP A 288 -4.35 7.48 -9.68
N ASP A 289 -5.10 8.52 -9.39
CA ASP A 289 -6.54 8.51 -9.52
C ASP A 289 -6.95 9.43 -10.66
N LYS A 290 -7.01 8.90 -11.89
CA LYS A 290 -7.18 9.72 -13.08
C LYS A 290 -8.56 10.38 -13.13
N ASP A 291 -9.60 9.69 -12.71
CA ASP A 291 -10.96 10.25 -12.69
C ASP A 291 -11.05 11.40 -11.69
N PHE A 292 -10.42 11.25 -10.50
CA PHE A 292 -10.25 12.36 -9.58
C PHE A 292 -9.42 13.48 -10.20
N ILE A 293 -8.25 13.19 -10.78
CA ILE A 293 -7.37 14.17 -11.41
C ILE A 293 -8.12 14.95 -12.50
N VAL A 294 -8.87 14.29 -13.37
CA VAL A 294 -9.64 14.94 -14.45
C VAL A 294 -10.73 15.82 -13.88
N LYS A 295 -11.53 15.33 -12.91
CA LYS A 295 -12.57 16.14 -12.28
C LYS A 295 -12.01 17.37 -11.58
N LEU A 296 -10.84 17.20 -11.02
CA LEU A 296 -10.09 18.21 -10.33
C LEU A 296 -9.50 19.22 -11.30
N GLU A 297 -8.97 18.79 -12.45
CA GLU A 297 -8.59 19.64 -13.58
C GLU A 297 -9.79 20.38 -14.17
N GLU A 298 -10.94 19.72 -14.36
CA GLU A 298 -12.18 20.37 -14.79
C GLU A 298 -12.59 21.49 -13.81
N TYR A 299 -12.55 21.23 -12.50
CA TYR A 299 -12.81 22.25 -11.51
C TYR A 299 -11.78 23.38 -11.57
N LEU A 300 -10.50 23.04 -11.76
CA LEU A 300 -9.41 24.00 -11.91
C LEU A 300 -9.65 24.96 -13.10
N PHE A 301 -10.09 24.44 -14.24
CA PHE A 301 -10.34 25.22 -15.44
C PHE A 301 -11.65 26.02 -15.37
N TYR A 302 -12.74 25.40 -14.91
CA TYR A 302 -14.08 25.98 -15.01
C TYR A 302 -14.58 26.67 -13.73
N LYS A 303 -13.99 26.37 -12.57
CA LYS A 303 -14.33 26.91 -11.24
C LYS A 303 -15.82 26.86 -10.89
N LYS A 304 -16.51 25.80 -11.30
CA LYS A 304 -17.94 25.66 -11.03
C LYS A 304 -18.21 24.89 -9.73
N ASP A 305 -19.16 25.36 -8.94
CA ASP A 305 -19.50 24.80 -7.62
C ASP A 305 -20.06 23.36 -7.68
N ASP A 306 -20.71 23.00 -8.78
CA ASP A 306 -21.16 21.64 -9.07
C ASP A 306 -19.98 20.67 -9.17
N ILE A 307 -18.91 21.01 -9.89
CA ILE A 307 -17.70 20.17 -9.99
C ILE A 307 -16.99 20.05 -8.62
N PHE A 308 -16.95 21.13 -7.84
CA PHE A 308 -16.44 21.08 -6.46
C PHE A 308 -17.22 20.08 -5.59
N ASN A 309 -18.55 20.10 -5.69
CA ASN A 309 -19.40 19.17 -4.97
C ASN A 309 -19.21 17.72 -5.46
N GLU A 310 -18.95 17.50 -6.75
CA GLU A 310 -18.57 16.18 -7.29
C GLU A 310 -17.27 15.67 -6.65
N ILE A 311 -16.22 16.50 -6.59
CA ILE A 311 -14.94 16.18 -5.94
C ILE A 311 -15.13 15.88 -4.45
N LYS A 312 -15.92 16.70 -3.75
CA LYS A 312 -16.24 16.48 -2.32
C LYS A 312 -16.99 15.16 -2.12
N ASN A 313 -18.00 14.88 -2.93
CA ASN A 313 -18.76 13.63 -2.89
C ASN A 313 -17.88 12.43 -3.17
N TYR A 314 -16.93 12.58 -4.08
CA TYR A 314 -15.95 11.57 -4.44
C TYR A 314 -15.00 11.25 -3.28
N ILE A 315 -14.39 12.26 -2.66
CA ILE A 315 -13.55 12.09 -1.45
C ILE A 315 -14.35 11.41 -0.34
N ASN A 316 -15.60 11.85 -0.11
CA ASN A 316 -16.49 11.26 0.89
C ASN A 316 -16.84 9.81 0.55
N LYS A 317 -17.04 9.48 -0.73
CA LYS A 317 -17.28 8.11 -1.18
C LYS A 317 -16.07 7.23 -0.85
N ILE A 318 -14.85 7.67 -1.17
CA ILE A 318 -13.62 6.93 -0.86
C ILE A 318 -13.45 6.77 0.66
N ALA A 319 -13.64 7.84 1.44
CA ALA A 319 -13.54 7.78 2.90
C ALA A 319 -14.55 6.79 3.53
N LYS A 320 -15.74 6.65 2.93
CA LYS A 320 -16.79 5.70 3.35
C LYS A 320 -16.55 4.25 2.92
N LEU A 321 -15.67 3.99 1.96
CA LEU A 321 -15.32 2.62 1.56
C LEU A 321 -14.54 1.87 2.65
N ASN A 322 -14.20 2.52 3.77
CA ASN A 322 -13.28 1.97 4.74
C ASN A 322 -13.96 1.39 6.00
N SER A 323 -13.72 0.10 6.23
CA SER A 323 -13.71 -0.49 7.59
C SER A 323 -12.42 -1.25 7.92
N ASN A 324 -11.48 -1.47 6.98
CA ASN A 324 -10.26 -2.27 7.21
C ASN A 324 -9.08 -2.05 6.22
N GLU A 325 -9.15 -1.15 5.22
CA GLU A 325 -8.11 -1.01 4.19
C GLU A 325 -7.46 0.39 4.17
N ASN A 326 -6.13 0.43 4.09
CA ASN A 326 -5.35 1.67 4.09
C ASN A 326 -5.41 2.37 2.72
N PHE A 327 -6.44 3.19 2.50
CA PHE A 327 -6.52 4.03 1.29
C PHE A 327 -5.46 5.15 1.29
N VAL A 328 -4.92 5.43 0.10
CA VAL A 328 -4.04 6.58 -0.16
C VAL A 328 -4.55 7.24 -1.43
N LEU A 329 -5.04 8.48 -1.32
CA LEU A 329 -5.38 9.27 -2.49
C LEU A 329 -4.08 9.90 -3.00
N ASN A 330 -3.66 9.49 -4.19
CA ASN A 330 -2.46 9.99 -4.83
C ASN A 330 -2.84 10.91 -5.99
N TYR A 331 -2.52 12.19 -5.84
CA TYR A 331 -2.63 13.13 -6.94
C TYR A 331 -1.28 13.23 -7.63
N SER A 332 -1.20 12.73 -8.86
CA SER A 332 -0.03 12.84 -9.73
C SER A 332 -0.37 13.75 -10.90
N SER A 333 -0.06 15.03 -10.81
CA SER A 333 -0.10 15.89 -12.00
C SER A 333 1.23 15.82 -12.74
N LYS A 334 1.16 15.59 -14.05
CA LYS A 334 2.30 15.72 -14.95
C LYS A 334 2.41 17.20 -15.32
N PHE A 335 3.40 17.88 -14.74
CA PHE A 335 3.69 19.26 -15.12
C PHE A 335 4.50 19.27 -16.40
N ILE A 336 3.80 19.36 -17.53
CA ILE A 336 4.40 19.73 -18.81
C ILE A 336 4.65 21.24 -18.71
N LEU A 337 5.81 21.61 -18.20
CA LEU A 337 6.14 23.01 -17.87
C LEU A 337 6.12 23.93 -19.09
N ASP A 338 6.20 23.38 -20.30
CA ASP A 338 6.08 24.12 -21.56
C ASP A 338 4.63 24.55 -21.87
N GLU A 339 3.62 23.91 -21.27
CA GLU A 339 2.19 24.16 -21.53
C GLU A 339 1.50 25.00 -20.45
N ILE A 340 2.15 25.19 -19.30
CA ILE A 340 1.56 25.84 -18.12
C ILE A 340 2.19 27.23 -17.97
N ASP A 341 1.38 28.29 -17.99
CA ASP A 341 1.90 29.64 -17.77
C ASP A 341 2.12 29.95 -16.27
N GLU A 342 2.70 31.11 -15.99
CA GLU A 342 3.04 31.52 -14.63
C GLU A 342 1.79 31.81 -13.76
N GLU A 343 0.68 32.21 -14.38
CA GLU A 343 -0.61 32.47 -13.73
C GLU A 343 -1.29 31.16 -13.32
N ASP A 344 -1.16 30.12 -14.14
CA ASP A 344 -1.68 28.79 -13.89
C ASP A 344 -0.97 28.11 -12.71
N VAL A 345 0.34 28.33 -12.57
CA VAL A 345 1.07 27.91 -11.37
C VAL A 345 0.50 28.60 -10.14
N GLU A 346 0.30 29.92 -10.14
CA GLU A 346 -0.25 30.64 -8.97
C GLU A 346 -1.69 30.21 -8.63
N LYS A 347 -2.53 29.99 -9.64
CA LYS A 347 -3.89 29.44 -9.47
C LYS A 347 -3.84 28.05 -8.85
N MET A 348 -2.92 27.19 -9.29
CA MET A 348 -2.70 25.85 -8.76
C MET A 348 -2.23 25.90 -7.29
N LEU A 349 -1.31 26.78 -6.94
CA LEU A 349 -0.83 26.91 -5.55
C LEU A 349 -1.97 27.36 -4.62
N LYS A 350 -2.78 28.31 -5.06
CA LYS A 350 -4.01 28.74 -4.36
C LYS A 350 -5.06 27.63 -4.27
N TYR A 351 -5.02 26.69 -5.21
CA TYR A 351 -5.91 25.54 -5.27
C TYR A 351 -5.48 24.38 -4.34
N LEU A 352 -4.18 24.11 -4.21
CA LEU A 352 -3.66 23.20 -3.20
C LEU A 352 -4.05 23.73 -1.81
N GLU A 353 -3.92 25.04 -1.59
CA GLU A 353 -4.38 25.71 -0.37
C GLU A 353 -5.91 25.58 -0.16
N ASN A 354 -6.71 25.52 -1.23
CA ASN A 354 -8.14 25.26 -1.13
C ASN A 354 -8.47 23.78 -0.89
N ILE A 355 -7.72 22.83 -1.43
CA ILE A 355 -7.83 21.41 -1.03
C ILE A 355 -7.56 21.29 0.47
N ASP A 356 -6.57 22.02 0.98
CA ASP A 356 -6.27 22.06 2.42
C ASP A 356 -7.47 22.55 3.21
N ASN A 357 -8.17 23.57 2.70
CA ASN A 357 -9.42 24.08 3.26
C ASN A 357 -10.56 23.06 3.14
N ILE A 358 -10.72 22.33 2.04
CA ILE A 358 -11.77 21.30 1.87
C ILE A 358 -11.53 20.11 2.82
N ILE A 359 -10.27 19.68 2.93
CA ILE A 359 -9.82 18.61 3.81
C ILE A 359 -9.93 19.05 5.28
N SER A 360 -9.70 20.33 5.61
CA SER A 360 -9.86 20.82 6.99
C SER A 360 -11.30 21.16 7.38
N LEU A 361 -12.11 21.75 6.48
CA LEU A 361 -13.48 22.20 6.75
C LEU A 361 -14.52 21.07 6.89
N ASN A 362 -14.23 19.85 6.41
CA ASN A 362 -15.12 18.69 6.59
C ASN A 362 -14.72 17.79 7.77
N TYR A 363 -13.65 18.10 8.51
CA TYR A 363 -13.00 17.15 9.41
C TYR A 363 -12.65 17.75 10.79
N ASN A 364 -13.62 18.37 11.46
CA ASN A 364 -13.47 18.82 12.86
C ASN A 364 -13.51 17.69 13.91
N GLU A 365 -13.69 16.43 13.52
CA GLU A 365 -13.73 15.27 14.46
C GLU A 365 -12.68 14.18 14.18
N ILE A 366 -11.79 14.35 13.19
CA ILE A 366 -10.87 13.29 12.75
C ILE A 366 -9.44 13.84 12.66
N TYR A 367 -8.52 13.22 13.40
CA TYR A 367 -7.13 13.66 13.50
C TYR A 367 -6.36 13.50 12.18
N ASN A 368 -5.85 14.63 11.68
CA ASN A 368 -4.93 14.72 10.55
C ASN A 368 -3.56 14.11 10.88
N LYS A 369 -3.16 13.03 10.21
CA LYS A 369 -1.75 12.65 10.04
C LYS A 369 -1.35 12.79 8.56
N LYS A 370 -0.60 13.86 8.28
CA LYS A 370 -0.02 14.15 6.96
C LYS A 370 1.32 13.44 6.89
N ASP A 371 1.33 12.18 6.45
CA ASP A 371 2.52 11.33 6.46
C ASP A 371 3.15 11.20 5.05
N LEU A 372 4.45 10.91 4.99
CA LEU A 372 5.10 10.51 3.73
C LEU A 372 4.71 9.09 3.34
N VAL A 373 4.80 8.75 2.05
CA VAL A 373 4.38 7.45 1.53
C VAL A 373 5.14 6.29 2.19
N VAL A 374 6.46 6.43 2.39
CA VAL A 374 7.29 5.38 3.02
C VAL A 374 7.09 5.25 4.53
N GLU A 375 6.75 6.33 5.24
CA GLU A 375 6.43 6.25 6.66
C GLU A 375 5.19 5.38 6.91
N LYS A 376 4.23 5.41 5.98
CA LYS A 376 3.01 4.61 6.07
C LYS A 376 3.23 3.13 5.80
N LEU A 377 4.12 2.76 4.86
CA LEU A 377 4.40 1.34 4.56
C LEU A 377 4.87 0.56 5.79
N LYS A 378 5.56 1.20 6.74
CA LYS A 378 5.94 0.58 8.02
C LYS A 378 4.74 0.20 8.89
N ASN A 379 3.62 0.92 8.77
CA ASN A 379 2.40 0.71 9.54
C ASN A 379 1.41 -0.25 8.84
N VAL A 380 1.57 -0.50 7.53
CA VAL A 380 0.71 -1.40 6.74
C VAL A 380 1.09 -2.89 6.93
N GLN A 381 2.32 -3.19 7.37
CA GLN A 381 2.86 -4.56 7.47
C GLN A 381 2.06 -5.56 8.33
N ASN A 382 1.09 -5.13 9.12
CA ASN A 382 0.30 -6.01 10.00
C ASN A 382 -1.03 -6.49 9.41
N GLY A 383 -1.41 -6.02 8.21
CA GLY A 383 -2.64 -6.44 7.52
C GLY A 383 -2.38 -7.51 6.47
N THR A 384 -2.00 -8.72 6.86
CA THR A 384 -1.87 -9.85 5.91
C THR A 384 -3.25 -10.27 5.41
N SER A 385 -3.64 -9.79 4.24
CA SER A 385 -4.73 -10.39 3.48
C SER A 385 -4.22 -11.68 2.85
N ILE A 386 -4.83 -12.81 3.25
CA ILE A 386 -4.67 -14.17 2.71
C ILE A 386 -4.84 -14.23 1.17
N PHE A 387 -5.29 -13.14 0.53
CA PHE A 387 -5.47 -13.03 -0.92
C PHE A 387 -4.21 -12.64 -1.71
N THR A 388 -3.09 -12.31 -1.07
CA THR A 388 -1.87 -11.89 -1.76
C THR A 388 -1.19 -13.03 -2.52
N ASP A 389 -1.21 -14.26 -2.01
CA ASP A 389 -0.53 -15.41 -2.64
C ASP A 389 -1.20 -15.85 -3.96
N VAL A 390 -2.54 -15.83 -4.03
CA VAL A 390 -3.31 -16.12 -5.26
C VAL A 390 -3.11 -15.02 -6.32
N LEU A 391 -2.79 -13.79 -5.89
CA LEU A 391 -2.53 -12.65 -6.75
C LEU A 391 -1.11 -12.66 -7.32
N VAL A 392 -0.11 -13.10 -6.55
CA VAL A 392 1.26 -13.37 -7.02
C VAL A 392 1.25 -14.45 -8.09
N GLU A 393 0.44 -15.49 -7.91
CA GLU A 393 0.25 -16.53 -8.93
C GLU A 393 -0.43 -15.97 -10.19
N ARG A 394 -1.40 -15.06 -10.08
CA ARG A 394 -2.09 -14.50 -11.26
C ARG A 394 -1.33 -13.37 -11.98
N LEU A 395 -0.57 -12.55 -11.26
CA LEU A 395 0.28 -11.50 -11.84
C LEU A 395 1.65 -12.02 -12.27
N GLY A 396 2.08 -13.17 -11.74
CA GLY A 396 3.38 -13.81 -12.02
C GLY A 396 3.33 -15.08 -12.88
N ASN A 397 2.22 -15.85 -12.94
CA ASN A 397 2.12 -17.10 -13.72
C ASN A 397 1.27 -17.02 -15.01
N TYR A 398 0.93 -15.82 -15.48
CA TYR A 398 0.45 -15.68 -16.85
C TYR A 398 1.43 -14.84 -17.66
N ASN A 399 2.31 -15.54 -18.37
CA ASN A 399 3.15 -14.98 -19.44
C ASN A 399 2.36 -14.23 -20.55
N ASN A 400 1.02 -14.15 -20.47
CA ASN A 400 0.18 -13.82 -21.62
C ASN A 400 -0.91 -12.74 -21.34
N TRP A 401 -0.97 -12.10 -20.16
CA TRP A 401 -2.12 -11.21 -19.83
C TRP A 401 -1.86 -9.71 -20.04
N PHE A 402 -0.60 -9.29 -20.09
CA PHE A 402 -0.18 -7.99 -20.61
C PHE A 402 0.30 -8.06 -22.06
N GLU A 403 -0.13 -9.08 -22.82
CA GLU A 403 -0.17 -8.96 -24.27
C GLU A 403 -1.24 -7.93 -24.65
N TYR A 404 -0.98 -6.64 -24.42
CA TYR A 404 -1.58 -5.62 -25.26
C TYR A 404 -0.96 -5.80 -26.65
N LYS A 405 -1.44 -6.83 -27.37
CA LYS A 405 -0.96 -7.23 -28.69
C LYS A 405 0.57 -7.40 -28.77
N ASP A 406 1.13 -8.40 -28.09
CA ASP A 406 2.43 -8.97 -28.51
C ASP A 406 2.37 -9.64 -29.90
N ASN A 407 1.23 -9.54 -30.59
CA ASN A 407 1.06 -9.84 -32.00
C ASN A 407 0.40 -8.71 -32.79
N SER A 408 0.49 -7.45 -32.36
CA SER A 408 0.29 -6.36 -33.31
C SER A 408 1.46 -6.41 -34.27
N PRO A 409 1.26 -6.67 -35.57
CA PRO A 409 2.33 -6.55 -36.55
C PRO A 409 2.98 -5.16 -36.46
N ASP A 410 2.24 -4.14 -36.05
CA ASP A 410 2.72 -2.76 -35.95
C ASP A 410 3.59 -2.55 -34.71
N PHE A 411 3.26 -3.09 -33.54
CA PHE A 411 4.12 -2.99 -32.36
C PHE A 411 5.43 -3.77 -32.55
N LYS A 412 5.36 -4.97 -33.15
CA LYS A 412 6.57 -5.74 -33.52
C LYS A 412 7.43 -5.01 -34.55
N LYS A 413 6.83 -4.37 -35.56
CA LYS A 413 7.56 -3.52 -36.52
C LYS A 413 8.23 -2.34 -35.84
N ILE A 414 7.55 -1.69 -34.88
CA ILE A 414 8.05 -0.53 -34.16
C ILE A 414 9.16 -0.89 -33.17
N SER A 415 8.98 -1.95 -32.39
CA SER A 415 10.01 -2.46 -31.48
C SER A 415 11.25 -2.90 -32.26
N LYS A 416 11.07 -3.67 -33.34
CA LYS A 416 12.17 -4.05 -34.25
C LYS A 416 12.82 -2.84 -34.93
N TYR A 417 12.03 -1.81 -35.27
CA TYR A 417 12.56 -0.56 -35.79
C TYR A 417 13.43 0.15 -34.75
N PHE A 418 12.96 0.30 -33.50
CA PHE A 418 13.72 0.94 -32.44
C PHE A 418 14.97 0.17 -32.05
N GLU A 419 14.90 -1.16 -32.02
CA GLU A 419 16.06 -2.03 -31.83
C GLU A 419 17.08 -1.85 -32.96
N LEU A 420 16.61 -1.77 -34.21
CA LEU A 420 17.48 -1.55 -35.37
C LEU A 420 18.09 -0.14 -35.36
N GLN A 421 17.34 0.90 -34.98
CA GLN A 421 17.88 2.24 -34.81
C GLN A 421 18.86 2.34 -33.64
N TYR A 422 18.62 1.61 -32.55
CA TYR A 422 19.54 1.51 -31.42
C TYR A 422 20.85 0.83 -31.82
N ASN A 423 20.78 -0.27 -32.55
CA ASN A 423 21.96 -0.96 -33.07
C ASN A 423 22.74 -0.09 -34.07
N ASN A 424 22.04 0.67 -34.92
CA ASN A 424 22.66 1.65 -35.81
C ASN A 424 23.31 2.79 -35.02
N LEU A 425 22.65 3.29 -33.98
CA LEU A 425 23.20 4.29 -33.06
C LEU A 425 24.51 3.83 -32.40
N LEU A 426 24.58 2.58 -31.94
CA LEU A 426 25.81 2.00 -31.37
C LEU A 426 26.93 1.90 -32.42
N LYS A 427 26.62 1.52 -33.66
CA LYS A 427 27.59 1.51 -34.76
C LYS A 427 28.07 2.92 -35.12
N ILE A 428 27.17 3.89 -35.22
CA ILE A 428 27.49 5.30 -35.51
C ILE A 428 28.36 5.90 -34.39
N LYS A 429 28.07 5.58 -33.11
CA LYS A 429 28.91 6.01 -31.98
C LYS A 429 30.36 5.58 -32.13
N ASN A 430 30.59 4.34 -32.58
CA ASN A 430 31.93 3.80 -32.79
C ASN A 430 32.64 4.39 -34.02
N ILE A 431 31.90 4.99 -34.96
CA ILE A 431 32.44 5.60 -36.18
C ILE A 431 32.71 7.10 -35.95
N ASN A 432 31.78 7.83 -35.34
CA ASN A 432 31.88 9.28 -35.15
C ASN A 432 30.93 9.80 -34.05
N GLU A 433 31.51 10.21 -32.92
CA GLU A 433 30.79 10.70 -31.74
C GLU A 433 29.99 11.99 -31.98
N LYS A 434 30.46 12.88 -32.87
CA LYS A 434 29.72 14.10 -33.25
C LYS A 434 28.42 13.74 -33.97
N PHE A 435 28.46 12.75 -34.86
CA PHE A 435 27.27 12.25 -35.57
C PHE A 435 26.31 11.49 -34.68
N TYR A 436 26.83 10.70 -33.72
CA TYR A 436 26.01 10.05 -32.71
C TYR A 436 25.15 11.05 -31.93
N ASN A 437 25.73 12.17 -31.51
CA ASN A 437 25.02 13.20 -30.77
C ASN A 437 23.96 13.93 -31.63
N ILE A 438 24.21 14.11 -32.93
CA ILE A 438 23.23 14.70 -33.86
C ILE A 438 22.06 13.73 -34.08
N TYR A 439 22.35 12.47 -34.37
CA TYR A 439 21.34 11.43 -34.61
C TYR A 439 20.50 11.16 -33.37
N LEU A 440 21.13 11.04 -32.20
CA LEU A 440 20.44 10.84 -30.92
C LEU A 440 19.50 12.02 -30.62
N ASN A 441 19.93 13.26 -30.84
CA ASN A 441 19.06 14.43 -30.70
C ASN A 441 17.88 14.42 -31.67
N TYR A 442 18.07 13.99 -32.91
CA TYR A 442 17.00 13.92 -33.90
C TYR A 442 16.00 12.80 -33.58
N PHE A 443 16.51 11.61 -33.23
CA PHE A 443 15.73 10.45 -32.83
C PHE A 443 14.88 10.75 -31.58
N LEU A 444 15.48 11.36 -30.55
CA LEU A 444 14.74 11.79 -29.36
C LEU A 444 13.70 12.85 -29.71
N LYS A 445 14.05 13.88 -30.51
CA LYS A 445 13.09 14.90 -30.96
C LYS A 445 11.91 14.31 -31.75
N ALA A 446 12.14 13.31 -32.60
CA ALA A 446 11.07 12.63 -33.32
C ALA A 446 10.19 11.80 -32.37
N GLN A 447 10.78 11.13 -31.38
CA GLN A 447 10.02 10.40 -30.36
C GLN A 447 9.16 11.34 -29.49
N PHE A 448 9.68 12.53 -29.16
CA PHE A 448 8.98 13.54 -28.36
C PHE A 448 7.92 14.34 -29.15
N LYS A 449 8.25 14.79 -30.37
CA LYS A 449 7.35 15.65 -31.18
C LYS A 449 6.07 14.93 -31.61
N TYR A 450 6.15 13.64 -31.86
CA TYR A 450 5.03 12.89 -32.44
C TYR A 450 4.23 12.08 -31.41
N GLY A 451 4.77 11.84 -30.21
CA GLY A 451 4.15 10.97 -29.20
C GLY A 451 3.73 9.61 -29.77
N PHE A 452 2.96 8.83 -29.01
CA PHE A 452 2.11 7.79 -29.58
C PHE A 452 0.64 8.24 -29.40
N PRO A 453 0.01 8.85 -30.41
CA PRO A 453 -1.44 8.95 -30.46
C PRO A 453 -1.98 7.65 -31.07
N ASN A 454 -3.20 7.28 -30.68
CA ASN A 454 -3.92 6.06 -31.08
C ASN A 454 -4.19 5.92 -32.61
N ASN A 455 -3.62 6.78 -33.46
CA ASN A 455 -3.66 6.67 -34.92
C ASN A 455 -2.29 7.04 -35.50
N PHE A 456 -1.55 6.05 -36.01
CA PHE A 456 -0.35 6.29 -36.80
C PHE A 456 -0.74 6.99 -38.09
N SER A 457 -0.44 8.29 -38.21
CA SER A 457 -0.58 8.98 -39.49
C SER A 457 0.43 8.41 -40.50
N THR A 458 0.04 8.36 -41.76
CA THR A 458 0.93 7.99 -42.89
C THR A 458 2.20 8.87 -42.94
N GLU A 459 2.11 10.08 -42.41
CA GLU A 459 3.21 11.04 -42.32
C GLU A 459 4.28 10.64 -41.30
N TYR A 460 3.90 10.04 -40.17
CA TYR A 460 4.84 9.50 -39.18
C TYR A 460 5.67 8.34 -39.76
N ILE A 461 5.02 7.42 -40.47
CA ILE A 461 5.68 6.29 -41.13
C ILE A 461 6.63 6.77 -42.24
N LYS A 462 6.25 7.82 -42.99
CA LYS A 462 7.09 8.45 -44.03
C LYS A 462 8.39 9.00 -43.43
N ASN A 463 8.30 9.68 -42.28
CA ASN A 463 9.46 10.25 -41.59
C ASN A 463 10.41 9.18 -41.01
N LEU A 464 9.88 8.06 -40.51
CA LEU A 464 10.70 6.95 -40.01
C LEU A 464 11.51 6.25 -41.11
N ASN A 465 10.96 6.19 -42.33
CA ASN A 465 11.66 5.67 -43.51
C ASN A 465 12.81 6.59 -43.94
N ASP A 466 12.60 7.90 -43.94
CA ASP A 466 13.62 8.89 -44.29
C ASP A 466 14.81 8.83 -43.29
N ILE A 467 14.53 8.62 -41.99
CA ILE A 467 15.55 8.42 -40.93
C ILE A 467 16.36 7.12 -41.13
N TYR A 468 15.71 6.04 -41.57
CA TYR A 468 16.40 4.78 -41.87
C TYR A 468 17.35 4.92 -43.07
N ILE A 469 16.91 5.61 -44.13
CA ILE A 469 17.73 5.87 -45.32
C ILE A 469 18.95 6.73 -44.94
N LEU A 470 18.75 7.73 -44.09
CA LEU A 470 19.81 8.54 -43.47
C LEU A 470 20.85 7.70 -42.74
N SER A 471 20.41 6.78 -41.87
CA SER A 471 21.33 5.88 -41.17
C SER A 471 22.11 4.98 -42.13
N THR A 472 21.49 4.59 -43.25
CA THR A 472 22.11 3.74 -44.28
C THR A 472 23.17 4.50 -45.09
N LEU A 473 22.89 5.74 -45.50
CA LEU A 473 23.86 6.62 -46.16
C LEU A 473 25.12 6.82 -45.32
N LEU A 474 24.91 7.11 -44.03
CA LEU A 474 25.99 7.38 -43.08
C LEU A 474 26.83 6.13 -42.78
N LEU A 475 26.20 4.96 -42.62
CA LEU A 475 26.92 3.72 -42.32
C LEU A 475 27.72 3.18 -43.50
N ASN A 476 27.23 3.38 -44.73
CA ASN A 476 27.86 2.83 -45.94
C ASN A 476 28.80 3.83 -46.63
N ASN A 477 28.94 5.05 -46.09
CA ASN A 477 29.70 6.14 -46.68
C ASN A 477 29.28 6.43 -48.14
N THR A 478 28.01 6.18 -48.47
CA THR A 478 27.45 6.39 -49.79
C THR A 478 26.98 7.83 -49.94
N LYS A 479 27.36 8.48 -51.04
CA LYS A 479 27.00 9.88 -51.31
C LYS A 479 25.55 10.06 -51.76
N GLU A 480 24.90 8.99 -52.23
CA GLU A 480 23.55 9.05 -52.80
C GLU A 480 22.79 7.73 -52.60
N ILE A 481 21.48 7.83 -52.32
CA ILE A 481 20.52 6.70 -52.36
C ILE A 481 19.25 7.17 -53.07
N LYS A 482 18.69 6.33 -53.95
CA LYS A 482 17.37 6.56 -54.57
C LYS A 482 16.36 5.57 -54.02
N LYS A 483 15.21 6.06 -53.52
CA LYS A 483 14.13 5.21 -53.00
C LYS A 483 12.79 5.95 -53.03
N ASP A 484 11.73 5.27 -53.47
CA ASP A 484 10.35 5.78 -53.47
C ASP A 484 10.19 7.16 -54.13
N ASN A 485 10.72 7.33 -55.36
CA ASN A 485 10.77 8.58 -56.13
C ASN A 485 11.56 9.74 -55.50
N LYS A 486 12.24 9.48 -54.38
CA LYS A 486 13.14 10.43 -53.74
C LYS A 486 14.61 10.09 -53.99
N GLU A 487 15.43 11.13 -54.14
CA GLU A 487 16.89 11.04 -54.16
C GLU A 487 17.44 11.69 -52.88
N TYR A 488 18.25 10.95 -52.14
CA TYR A 488 18.89 11.41 -50.91
C TYR A 488 20.36 11.63 -51.21
N ILE A 489 20.79 12.88 -51.29
CA ILE A 489 22.16 13.26 -51.63
C ILE A 489 22.84 13.79 -50.39
N PHE A 490 23.98 13.21 -50.03
CA PHE A 490 24.79 13.60 -48.89
C PHE A 490 26.08 14.26 -49.37
N ASN A 491 26.21 15.56 -49.11
CA ASN A 491 27.47 16.29 -49.17
C ASN A 491 28.02 16.41 -47.73
N GLU A 492 29.33 16.58 -47.56
CA GLU A 492 30.10 16.59 -46.29
C GLU A 492 29.40 17.29 -45.11
N LYS A 493 28.53 18.27 -45.39
CA LYS A 493 27.84 19.09 -44.38
C LYS A 493 26.33 19.14 -44.55
N THR A 494 25.77 18.58 -45.62
CA THR A 494 24.37 18.78 -45.98
C THR A 494 23.74 17.53 -46.57
N LEU A 495 22.60 17.13 -46.02
CA LEU A 495 21.70 16.17 -46.65
C LEU A 495 20.67 16.92 -47.48
N TYR A 496 20.48 16.51 -48.73
CA TYR A 496 19.39 16.95 -49.59
C TYR A 496 18.43 15.79 -49.82
N ILE A 497 17.14 16.06 -49.71
CA ILE A 497 16.07 15.13 -50.08
C ILE A 497 15.36 15.74 -51.28
N LEU A 498 15.49 15.10 -52.45
CA LEU A 498 14.84 15.52 -53.68
C LEU A 498 13.68 14.59 -54.00
N GLU A 499 12.60 15.11 -54.59
CA GLU A 499 11.53 14.33 -55.21
C GLU A 499 11.23 14.95 -56.57
N ASN A 500 11.25 14.15 -57.64
CA ASN A 500 11.12 14.65 -59.02
C ASN A 500 12.09 15.81 -59.35
N LYS A 501 13.34 15.72 -58.89
CA LYS A 501 14.39 16.76 -59.02
C LYS A 501 14.09 18.10 -58.32
N LYS A 502 13.07 18.17 -57.46
CA LYS A 502 12.83 19.32 -56.58
C LYS A 502 13.31 19.00 -55.18
N ILE A 503 14.03 19.92 -54.56
CA ILE A 503 14.46 19.77 -53.16
C ILE A 503 13.23 19.93 -52.27
N LEU A 504 12.86 18.86 -51.59
CA LEU A 504 11.84 18.87 -50.56
C LEU A 504 12.40 19.48 -49.27
N PHE A 505 13.59 19.02 -48.89
CA PHE A 505 14.24 19.36 -47.63
C PHE A 505 15.76 19.40 -47.80
N TYR A 506 16.42 20.24 -47.02
CA TYR A 506 17.84 20.03 -46.73
C TYR A 506 18.13 20.19 -45.24
N TYR A 507 19.10 19.40 -44.76
CA TYR A 507 19.52 19.39 -43.37
C TYR A 507 21.00 19.73 -43.27
N ASN A 508 21.32 20.86 -42.65
CA ASN A 508 22.71 21.26 -42.42
C ASN A 508 23.21 20.63 -41.12
N LEU A 509 24.19 19.74 -41.23
CA LEU A 509 24.72 18.94 -40.12
C LEU A 509 25.56 19.75 -39.14
N ASP A 510 26.18 20.84 -39.60
CA ASP A 510 26.97 21.72 -38.75
C ASP A 510 26.07 22.55 -37.81
N THR A 511 24.86 22.91 -38.27
CA THR A 511 23.93 23.76 -37.52
C THR A 511 22.76 23.00 -36.89
N GLY A 512 22.49 21.77 -37.35
CA GLY A 512 21.32 20.99 -36.94
C GLY A 512 19.98 21.55 -37.43
N ASN A 513 20.01 22.51 -38.38
CA ASN A 513 18.83 23.17 -38.90
C ASN A 513 18.21 22.36 -40.05
N LEU A 514 16.93 22.02 -39.88
CA LEU A 514 16.06 21.54 -40.94
C LEU A 514 15.39 22.75 -41.58
N ILE A 515 15.52 22.90 -42.89
CA ILE A 515 14.84 23.98 -43.63
C ILE A 515 13.81 23.32 -44.56
N ASP A 516 12.55 23.54 -44.23
CA ASP A 516 11.40 23.07 -44.96
C ASP A 516 11.00 24.10 -46.03
N ASN A 517 10.68 23.61 -47.23
CA ASN A 517 10.01 24.36 -48.30
C ASN A 517 10.79 25.58 -48.86
N LEU A 518 11.65 25.32 -49.85
CA LEU A 518 12.43 26.34 -50.55
C LEU A 518 11.69 26.87 -51.79
N GLU A 519 10.75 27.81 -51.60
CA GLU A 519 10.20 28.57 -52.74
C GLU A 519 11.19 29.63 -53.28
N SER A 520 12.28 29.92 -52.58
CA SER A 520 13.25 30.92 -53.04
C SER A 520 14.22 30.34 -54.08
N LYS A 521 14.21 30.91 -55.30
CA LYS A 521 15.19 30.65 -56.40
C LYS A 521 16.65 30.65 -55.91
N LYS A 522 16.95 31.42 -54.87
CA LYS A 522 18.30 31.57 -54.31
C LYS A 522 18.78 30.30 -53.61
N ALA A 523 17.89 29.59 -52.91
CA ALA A 523 18.26 28.36 -52.21
C ALA A 523 18.36 27.15 -53.17
N ILE A 524 17.53 27.10 -54.21
CA ILE A 524 17.64 26.11 -55.29
C ILE A 524 18.99 26.26 -56.02
N ASN A 525 19.42 27.49 -56.33
CA ASN A 525 20.71 27.74 -56.98
C ASN A 525 21.92 27.41 -56.11
N ILE A 526 21.80 27.50 -54.77
CA ILE A 526 22.88 27.11 -53.83
C ILE A 526 22.99 25.59 -53.71
N ALA A 527 21.89 24.87 -53.88
CA ALA A 527 21.87 23.41 -53.79
C ALA A 527 22.17 22.69 -55.11
N LEU A 528 21.96 23.36 -56.26
CA LEU A 528 22.36 22.87 -57.58
C LEU A 528 23.85 23.11 -57.89
N LYS A 529 24.48 24.07 -57.20
CA LYS A 529 25.94 24.24 -57.18
C LYS A 529 26.56 23.31 -56.15
#